data_AF-A0A5C7QQ34-F1
#
_entry.id   AF-A0A5C7QQ34-F1
#
_cell.length_a   1.000
_cell.length_b   1.000
_cell.length_c   1.000
_cell.angle_alpha   90.00
_cell.angle_beta   90.00
_cell.angle_gamma   90.00
#
_symmetry.space_group_name_H-M   'P 1'
#
loop_
_entity.id
_entity.type
_entity.pdbx_description
1 polymer ?
#
loop_
_entity_poly.entity_id
_entity_poly.type
_entity_poly.pdbx_seq_one_letter_code
_entity_poly.pdbx_strand_id
1 'polypeptide(L)' 'MIPAAQKQKGFRGALLLEDPNRGPGTSITLWETEADLKAGEESGYVQEQLAKFGPLMAGPPAHEILVVSAREMQVE' A
#
# COMPACT_ATOMS: atom_id res chain seq x y z
N MET A 1 -4.99 -4.29 6.19
CA MET A 1 -4.63 -3.23 5.23
C MET A 1 -5.80 -2.88 4.31
N ILE A 2 -6.20 -3.74 3.36
CA ILE A 2 -7.13 -3.35 2.27
C ILE A 2 -8.49 -2.80 2.75
N PRO A 3 -9.27 -3.47 3.65
CA PRO A 3 -10.55 -2.92 4.10
C PRO A 3 -10.44 -1.62 4.90
N ALA A 4 -9.29 -1.39 5.54
CA ALA A 4 -9.04 -0.19 6.31
C ALA A 4 -8.59 0.96 5.38
N ALA A 5 -7.82 0.64 4.33
CA ALA A 5 -7.35 1.61 3.34
C ALA A 5 -8.52 2.14 2.50
N GLN A 6 -9.52 1.30 2.19
CA GLN A 6 -10.75 1.71 1.52
C GLN A 6 -11.53 2.82 2.26
N LYS A 7 -11.32 2.97 3.57
CA LYS A 7 -11.96 4.02 4.38
C LYS A 7 -11.19 5.34 4.38
N GLN A 8 -9.95 5.33 3.91
CA GLN A 8 -9.11 6.52 3.85
C GLN A 8 -9.52 7.37 2.64
N LYS A 9 -9.47 8.69 2.82
CA LYS A 9 -9.72 9.63 1.73
C LYS A 9 -8.73 9.38 0.59
N GLY A 10 -9.19 9.45 -0.65
CA GLY A 10 -8.32 9.38 -1.82
C GLY A 10 -7.80 7.98 -2.17
N PHE A 11 -8.20 6.92 -1.46
CA PHE A 11 -7.79 5.56 -1.82
C PHE A 11 -8.37 5.15 -3.19
N ARG A 12 -7.52 4.66 -4.09
CA ARG A 12 -7.87 4.26 -5.47
C ARG A 12 -7.68 2.76 -5.75
N GLY A 13 -7.09 2.02 -4.82
CA GLY A 13 -6.91 0.58 -4.94
C GLY A 13 -5.61 0.09 -4.31
N ALA A 14 -5.45 -1.23 -4.30
CA ALA A 14 -4.23 -1.87 -3.83
C ALA A 14 -3.95 -3.13 -4.64
N LEU A 15 -2.66 -3.44 -4.77
CA LEU A 15 -2.15 -4.69 -5.31
C LEU A 15 -1.27 -5.32 -4.25
N LEU A 16 -1.43 -6.62 -4.02
CA LEU A 16 -0.44 -7.42 -3.32
C LEU A 16 0.20 -8.35 -4.34
N LEU A 17 1.49 -8.18 -4.54
CA LEU A 17 2.30 -8.94 -5.49
C LEU A 17 3.19 -9.88 -4.69
N GLU A 18 3.17 -11.16 -5.03
CA GLU A 18 4.06 -12.15 -4.43
C GLU A 18 4.70 -12.98 -5.53
N ASP A 19 5.99 -13.28 -5.36
CA ASP A 19 6.66 -14.33 -6.12
C ASP A 19 7.10 -15.40 -5.11
N PRO A 20 6.44 -16.58 -5.11
CA PRO A 20 6.77 -17.67 -4.20
C PRO A 20 8.24 -18.13 -4.28
N ASN A 21 8.97 -17.78 -5.35
CA ASN A 21 10.33 -18.25 -5.63
C ASN A 21 11.41 -17.16 -5.54
N ARG A 22 11.07 -15.86 -5.47
CA ARG A 22 12.05 -14.75 -5.63
C ARG A 22 12.17 -13.76 -4.48
N GLY A 23 11.34 -13.83 -3.44
CA GLY A 23 11.54 -13.01 -2.24
C GLY A 23 10.27 -12.44 -1.63
N PRO A 24 10.39 -11.42 -0.77
CA PRO A 24 9.27 -10.90 0.00
C PRO A 24 8.18 -10.29 -0.90
N GLY A 25 6.92 -10.49 -0.50
CA GLY A 25 5.78 -9.86 -1.18
C GLY A 25 5.87 -8.33 -1.17
N THR A 26 5.35 -7.71 -2.22
CA THR A 26 5.28 -6.26 -2.40
C THR A 26 3.83 -5.81 -2.37
N SER A 27 3.51 -4.89 -1.46
CA SER A 27 2.20 -4.24 -1.44
C SER A 27 2.29 -2.87 -2.10
N ILE A 28 1.43 -2.61 -3.08
CA ILE A 28 1.29 -1.32 -3.74
C ILE A 28 -0.09 -0.75 -3.38
N THR A 29 -0.15 0.51 -2.97
CA THR A 29 -1.41 1.24 -2.76
C THR A 29 -1.46 2.43 -3.69
N LEU A 30 -2.63 2.69 -4.27
CA LEU A 30 -2.87 3.76 -5.21
C LEU A 30 -3.74 4.82 -4.56
N TRP A 31 -3.37 6.08 -4.75
CA TRP A 31 -4.00 7.22 -4.10
C TRP A 31 -4.26 8.33 -5.11
N GLU A 32 -5.28 9.13 -4.85
CA GLU A 32 -5.65 10.27 -5.70
C GLU A 32 -4.58 11.36 -5.67
N THR A 33 -4.05 11.65 -4.49
CA THR A 33 -3.01 12.65 -4.29
C THR A 33 -1.95 12.14 -3.32
N GLU A 34 -0.75 12.71 -3.39
CA GLU A 34 0.32 12.45 -2.41
C GLU A 34 -0.11 12.87 -0.99
N ALA A 35 -0.91 13.93 -0.85
CA ALA A 35 -1.41 14.39 0.44
C ALA A 35 -2.36 13.37 1.08
N ASP A 36 -3.24 12.75 0.28
CA ASP A 36 -4.15 11.69 0.76
C ASP A 36 -3.36 10.44 1.23
N LEU A 37 -2.26 10.09 0.55
CA LEU A 37 -1.34 9.03 0.98
C LEU A 37 -0.67 9.40 2.31
N LYS A 38 -0.07 10.59 2.40
CA LYS A 38 0.69 11.04 3.58
C LYS A 38 -0.17 11.23 4.83
N ALA A 39 -1.44 11.58 4.68
CA ALA A 39 -2.37 11.66 5.81
C ALA A 39 -2.47 10.33 6.59
N GLY A 40 -2.33 9.19 5.90
CA GLY A 40 -2.28 7.87 6.52
C GLY A 40 -0.99 7.60 7.32
N GLU A 41 0.14 8.19 6.89
CA GLU A 41 1.42 8.07 7.60
C GLU A 41 1.46 8.95 8.85
N GLU A 42 0.96 10.18 8.73
CA GLU A 42 0.93 11.17 9.81
C GLU A 42 -0.04 10.79 10.92
N SER A 43 -1.14 10.13 10.58
CA SER A 43 -2.16 9.69 11.55
C SER A 43 -1.77 8.43 12.34
N GLY A 44 -0.64 7.78 12.02
CA GLY A 44 -0.24 6.51 12.64
C GLY A 44 -0.96 5.29 12.04
N TYR A 45 -1.88 5.50 11.09
CA TYR A 45 -2.67 4.45 10.47
C TYR A 45 -1.79 3.39 9.78
N VAL A 46 -0.77 3.81 9.03
CA VAL A 46 0.15 2.89 8.34
C VAL A 46 0.88 1.99 9.35
N GLN A 47 1.37 2.56 10.45
CA GLN A 47 2.09 1.85 11.50
C GLN A 47 1.16 0.84 12.20
N GLU A 48 -0.08 1.21 12.48
CA GLU A 48 -1.09 0.30 13.05
C GLU A 48 -1.37 -0.88 12.11
N GLN A 49 -1.45 -0.63 10.80
CA GLN A 49 -1.66 -1.71 9.85
C GLN A 49 -0.42 -2.60 9.73
N LEU A 50 0.79 -2.04 9.67
CA LEU A 50 2.03 -2.82 9.61
C LEU A 50 2.24 -3.69 10.85
N ALA A 51 1.89 -3.19 12.04
CA ALA A 51 1.96 -3.96 13.27
C ALA A 51 1.15 -5.26 13.23
N LYS A 52 0.02 -5.28 12.50
CA LYS A 52 -0.82 -6.48 12.33
C LYS A 52 -0.13 -7.59 11.51
N PHE A 53 0.85 -7.23 10.69
CA PHE A 53 1.60 -8.17 9.85
C PHE A 53 3.00 -8.47 10.39
N GLY A 54 3.39 -7.90 11.54
CA GLY A 54 4.73 -8.05 12.14
C GLY A 54 5.28 -9.48 12.11
N PRO A 55 4.54 -10.49 12.60
CA PRO A 55 5.01 -11.88 12.60
C PRO A 55 5.20 -12.51 11.22
N LEU A 56 4.61 -11.93 10.17
CA LEU A 56 4.68 -12.43 8.79
C LEU A 56 5.78 -11.74 7.97
N MET A 57 6.42 -10.70 8.52
CA MET A 57 7.43 -9.93 7.81
C MET A 57 8.82 -10.48 8.07
N ALA A 58 9.62 -10.62 7.01
CA ALA A 58 11.05 -10.98 7.13
C ALA A 58 11.91 -9.86 7.73
N GLY A 59 11.38 -8.63 7.79
CA GLY A 59 12.00 -7.43 8.34
C GLY A 59 11.15 -6.20 8.06
N PRO A 60 11.60 -4.99 8.42
CA PRO A 60 10.90 -3.75 8.07
C PRO A 60 10.73 -3.65 6.55
N PRO A 61 9.52 -3.31 6.05
CA PRO A 61 9.32 -3.16 4.62
C PRO A 61 10.07 -1.93 4.12
N ALA A 62 10.67 -2.03 2.93
CA ALA A 62 11.06 -0.84 2.19
C ALA A 62 9.79 -0.03 1.85
N HIS A 63 9.88 1.29 1.97
CA HIS A 63 8.76 2.19 1.69
C HIS A 63 9.20 3.22 0.66
N GLU A 64 8.48 3.27 -0.46
CA GLU A 64 8.74 4.18 -1.57
C GLU A 64 7.42 4.83 -2.01
N ILE A 65 7.47 6.13 -2.30
CA ILE A 65 6.36 6.88 -2.88
C ILE A 65 6.71 7.17 -4.33
N LEU A 66 5.84 6.71 -5.24
CA LEU A 66 6.04 6.80 -6.68
C LEU A 66 4.86 7.49 -7.35
N VAL A 67 5.12 8.15 -8.48
CA VAL A 67 4.09 8.77 -9.32
C VAL A 67 3.71 7.80 -10.44
N VAL A 68 2.42 7.47 -10.53
CA VAL A 68 1.88 6.68 -11.65
C VAL A 68 1.86 7.56 -12.89
N SER A 69 2.89 7.42 -13.73
CA SER A 69 3.01 8.19 -14.98
C SER A 69 2.15 7.65 -16.12
N ALA A 70 1.83 6.35 -16.07
CA ALA A 70 0.91 5.69 -16.99
C ALA A 70 0.22 4.53 -16.28
N ARG A 71 -1.05 4.30 -16.58
CA ARG A 71 -1.82 3.14 -16.14
C ARG A 71 -2.88 2.83 -17.17
N GLU A 72 -2.83 1.62 -17.72
CA GLU A 72 -3.95 1.07 -18.48
C GLU A 72 -5.11 0.80 -17.52
N MET A 73 -6.31 1.25 -17.86
CA MET A 73 -7.53 0.85 -17.16
C MET A 73 -8.13 -0.34 -17.91
N GLN A 74 -8.16 -1.52 -17.29
CA GLN A 74 -9.01 -2.59 -17.79
C GLN A 74 -10.46 -2.12 -17.64
N VAL A 75 -11.10 -1.85 -18.79
CA VAL A 75 -12.54 -1.69 -18.90
C VAL A 75 -13.11 -3.11 -18.96
N GLU A 76 -13.91 -3.49 -17.96
CA GLU A 76 -14.73 -4.71 -18.05
C GLU A 76 -15.84 -4.56 -19.09
#